data_AF-A0A2N6FAQ5-F1
#
_entry.id   AF-A0A2N6FAQ5-F1
#
_cell.length_a   1.000
_cell.length_b   1.000
_cell.length_c   1.000
_cell.angle_alpha   90.00
_cell.angle_beta   90.00
_cell.angle_gamma   90.00
#
_symmetry.space_group_name_H-M   'P 1'
#
loop_
_entity.id
_entity.type
_entity.pdbx_description
1 polymer ?
#
loop_
_entity_poly.entity_id
_entity_poly.type
_entity_poly.pdbx_seq_one_letter_code
_entity_poly.pdbx_strand_id
1 'polypeptide(L)'
;MRVDDEFASQLEGLAKKMGRSMASVLETIGGPALAAVEEDLQFEADALAAWEEYELTGNHVSAEELDSIFASALSRAQSVADKSR
;
A
#
# COMPACT_ATOMS: atom_id res chain seq x y z
N MET A 1 17.51 -14.55 18.13
CA MET A 1 16.31 -15.05 17.44
C MET A 1 16.51 -16.53 17.19
N ARG A 2 15.60 -17.40 17.66
CA ARG A 2 15.62 -18.82 17.28
C ARG A 2 14.74 -18.97 16.04
N VAL A 3 15.32 -19.50 14.98
CA VAL A 3 14.61 -19.96 13.78
C VAL A 3 14.75 -21.47 13.72
N ASP A 4 13.84 -22.15 13.04
CA ASP A 4 13.97 -23.58 12.85
C ASP A 4 15.16 -23.93 11.94
N ASP A 5 15.64 -25.16 12.05
CA ASP A 5 16.84 -25.61 11.35
C ASP A 5 16.65 -25.69 9.82
N GLU A 6 15.43 -25.94 9.35
CA GLU A 6 15.10 -25.97 7.93
C GLU A 6 15.19 -24.57 7.33
N PHE A 7 14.57 -23.57 7.97
CA PHE A 7 14.67 -22.18 7.55
C PHE A 7 16.11 -21.67 7.56
N ALA A 8 16.88 -22.01 8.60
CA ALA A 8 18.29 -21.66 8.68
C ALA A 8 19.09 -22.24 7.51
N SER A 9 18.85 -23.51 7.16
CA SER A 9 19.52 -24.18 6.03
C SER A 9 19.15 -23.56 4.68
N GLN A 10 17.88 -23.25 4.47
CA GLN A 10 17.40 -22.58 3.26
C GLN A 10 18.01 -21.18 3.12
N LEU A 11 18.04 -20.40 4.21
CA LEU A 11 18.60 -19.05 4.23
C LEU A 11 20.12 -19.08 3.98
N GLU A 12 20.84 -20.04 4.55
CA GLU A 12 22.28 -20.23 4.29
C GLU A 12 22.53 -20.59 2.81
N GLY A 13 21.71 -21.48 2.23
CA GLY A 13 21.79 -21.85 0.82
C GLY A 13 21.56 -20.66 -0.12
N LEU A 14 20.58 -19.81 0.20
CA LEU A 14 20.31 -18.56 -0.53
C LEU A 14 21.45 -17.55 -0.37
N ALA A 15 21.94 -17.34 0.84
CA ALA A 15 23.06 -16.44 1.15
C ALA A 15 24.31 -16.81 0.34
N LYS A 16 24.67 -18.10 0.28
CA LYS A 16 25.77 -18.61 -0.54
C LYS A 16 25.56 -18.34 -2.03
N LYS A 17 24.37 -18.59 -2.57
CA LYS A 17 24.05 -18.34 -3.99
C LYS A 17 24.10 -16.86 -4.35
N MET A 18 23.70 -15.98 -3.43
CA MET A 18 23.69 -14.53 -3.63
C MET A 18 25.04 -13.86 -3.32
N GLY A 19 26.00 -14.58 -2.74
CA GLY A 19 27.28 -14.03 -2.29
C GLY A 19 27.13 -12.98 -1.19
N ARG A 20 26.11 -13.10 -0.34
CA ARG A 20 25.77 -12.14 0.73
C ARG A 20 25.71 -12.84 2.08
N SER A 21 25.74 -12.06 3.17
CA SER A 21 25.51 -12.60 4.51
C SER A 21 24.05 -12.99 4.70
N MET A 22 23.77 -13.98 5.56
CA MET A 22 22.40 -14.39 5.89
C MET A 22 21.57 -13.23 6.44
N ALA A 23 22.17 -12.35 7.24
CA ALA A 23 21.51 -11.15 7.76
C ALA A 23 21.05 -10.20 6.64
N SER A 24 21.91 -9.95 5.65
CA SER A 24 21.57 -9.09 4.51
C SER A 24 20.46 -9.71 3.65
N VAL A 25 20.47 -11.03 3.45
CA VAL A 25 19.39 -11.72 2.73
C VAL A 25 18.08 -11.66 3.51
N LEU A 26 18.14 -11.86 4.83
CA LEU A 26 16.97 -11.76 5.71
C LEU A 26 16.37 -10.35 5.67
N GLU A 27 17.17 -9.28 5.72
CA GLU A 27 16.69 -7.91 5.58
C GLU A 27 16.07 -7.65 4.21
N THR A 28 16.70 -8.17 3.15
CA THR A 28 16.21 -8.00 1.77
C THR A 28 14.84 -8.64 1.55
N ILE A 29 14.59 -9.80 2.17
CA ILE A 29 13.33 -10.54 2.01
C ILE A 29 12.30 -10.11 3.06
N GLY A 30 12.74 -9.94 4.30
CA GLY A 30 11.90 -9.61 5.44
C GLY A 30 11.38 -8.18 5.42
N GLY A 31 12.16 -7.22 4.91
CA GLY A 31 11.72 -5.82 4.80
C GLY A 31 10.42 -5.66 4.00
N PRO A 32 10.36 -6.14 2.74
CA PRO A 32 9.13 -6.10 1.95
C PRO A 32 7.98 -6.89 2.56
N ALA A 33 8.26 -8.05 3.18
CA ALA A 33 7.24 -8.88 3.81
C ALA A 33 6.61 -8.18 5.03
N LEU A 34 7.42 -7.49 5.84
CA LEU A 34 6.93 -6.70 6.98
C LEU A 34 6.10 -5.51 6.50
N ALA A 35 6.59 -4.78 5.48
CA ALA A 35 5.85 -3.66 4.91
C ALA A 35 4.49 -4.08 4.35
N ALA A 36 4.41 -5.23 3.66
CA ALA A 36 3.15 -5.75 3.16
C ALA A 36 2.15 -6.09 4.28
N VAL A 37 2.63 -6.71 5.38
CA VAL A 37 1.77 -7.00 6.54
C VAL A 37 1.29 -5.72 7.22
N GLU A 38 2.15 -4.70 7.33
CA GLU A 38 1.76 -3.39 7.86
C GLU A 38 0.71 -2.70 6.97
N GLU A 39 0.87 -2.77 5.65
CA GLU A 39 -0.09 -2.24 4.67
C GLU A 39 -1.43 -2.96 4.76
N ASP A 40 -1.43 -4.29 4.86
CA ASP A 40 -2.65 -5.10 5.02
C ASP A 40 -3.40 -4.73 6.31
N LEU A 41 -2.68 -4.61 7.43
CA LEU A 41 -3.27 -4.21 8.71
C LEU A 41 -3.86 -2.79 8.67
N GLN A 42 -3.17 -1.86 8.00
CA GLN A 42 -3.67 -0.50 7.84
C GLN A 42 -4.90 -0.48 6.93
N PHE A 43 -4.88 -1.23 5.83
CA PHE A 43 -6.02 -1.35 4.92
C PHE A 43 -7.24 -1.92 5.64
N GLU A 44 -7.09 -2.97 6.44
CA GLU A 44 -8.19 -3.54 7.24
C GLU A 44 -8.78 -2.51 8.21
N ALA A 45 -7.93 -1.73 8.89
CA ALA A 45 -8.37 -0.67 9.79
C ALA A 45 -9.13 0.44 9.04
N ASP A 46 -8.61 0.89 7.90
CA ASP A 46 -9.22 1.93 7.07
C ASP A 46 -10.54 1.47 6.46
N ALA A 47 -10.60 0.22 5.99
CA ALA A 47 -11.80 -0.39 5.44
C ALA A 47 -12.90 -0.52 6.51
N LEU A 48 -12.53 -0.95 7.72
CA LEU A 48 -13.48 -1.02 8.83
C LEU A 48 -14.01 0.36 9.20
N ALA A 49 -13.13 1.37 9.33
CA ALA A 49 -13.54 2.73 9.65
C ALA A 49 -14.47 3.33 8.59
N ALA A 50 -14.15 3.15 7.30
CA ALA A 50 -14.99 3.59 6.20
C ALA A 50 -16.36 2.89 6.19
N TRP A 51 -16.38 1.60 6.52
CA TRP A 51 -17.63 0.84 6.62
C TRP A 51 -18.49 1.34 7.78
N GLU A 52 -17.92 1.58 8.96
CA GLU A 52 -18.62 2.14 10.12
C GLU A 52 -19.18 3.54 9.82
N GLU A 53 -18.40 4.40 9.15
CA GLU A 53 -18.87 5.72 8.73
C GLU A 53 -20.04 5.61 7.74
N TYR A 54 -19.95 4.71 6.76
CA TYR A 54 -21.02 4.47 5.81
C TYR A 54 -22.29 3.96 6.51
N GLU A 55 -22.20 3.00 7.43
CA GLU A 55 -23.36 2.50 8.17
C GLU A 55 -24.05 3.60 8.99
N LEU A 56 -23.28 4.54 9.56
CA LEU A 56 -23.82 5.64 10.35
C LEU A 56 -24.44 6.75 9.50
N THR A 57 -23.87 7.04 8.33
CA THR A 57 -24.21 8.23 7.54
C THR A 57 -24.98 7.93 6.26
N GLY A 58 -24.83 6.73 5.72
CA GLY A 58 -25.25 6.35 4.37
C GLY A 58 -24.53 7.12 3.26
N ASN A 59 -23.47 7.88 3.58
CA ASN A 59 -22.77 8.73 2.61
C ASN A 59 -22.07 7.87 1.57
N HIS A 60 -22.53 7.99 0.33
CA HIS A 60 -21.89 7.43 -0.84
C HIS A 60 -21.98 8.45 -1.97
N VAL A 61 -21.12 8.29 -2.97
CA VAL A 61 -21.11 9.11 -4.17
C VAL A 61 -21.19 8.16 -5.36
N SER A 62 -22.04 8.46 -6.33
CA SER A 62 -22.14 7.66 -7.54
C SER A 62 -20.91 7.89 -8.45
N ALA A 63 -20.68 6.97 -9.38
CA ALA A 63 -19.61 7.14 -10.36
C ALA A 63 -19.83 8.40 -11.21
N GLU A 64 -21.08 8.68 -11.61
CA GLU A 64 -21.44 9.85 -12.40
C GLU A 64 -21.21 11.16 -11.64
N GLU A 65 -21.48 11.18 -10.33
CA GLU A 65 -21.23 12.32 -9.46
C GLU A 65 -19.72 12.58 -9.32
N LEU A 66 -18.91 11.52 -9.15
CA LEU A 66 -17.45 11.63 -9.13
C LEU A 66 -16.91 12.17 -10.46
N ASP A 67 -17.35 11.60 -11.59
CA ASP A 67 -16.94 12.06 -12.92
C ASP A 67 -17.28 13.53 -13.14
N SER A 68 -18.44 13.98 -12.67
CA SER A 68 -18.85 15.38 -12.72
C SER A 68 -17.93 16.29 -11.88
N ILE A 69 -17.57 15.86 -10.67
CA ILE A 69 -16.64 16.59 -9.80
C ILE A 69 -15.27 16.72 -10.46
N PHE A 70 -14.73 15.64 -11.02
CA PHE A 70 -13.44 15.66 -11.71
C PHE A 70 -13.47 16.51 -12.98
N ALA A 71 -14.53 16.42 -13.79
CA ALA A 71 -14.69 17.26 -14.98
C ALA A 71 -14.75 18.75 -14.63
N SER A 72 -15.47 19.10 -13.56
CA SER A 72 -15.56 20.47 -13.04
C SER A 72 -14.19 20.97 -12.55
N ALA A 73 -13.45 20.14 -11.81
CA ALA A 73 -12.11 20.47 -11.33
C ALA A 73 -11.12 20.68 -12.50
N LEU A 74 -11.17 19.81 -13.51
CA LEU A 74 -10.35 19.92 -14.72
C LEU A 74 -10.66 21.20 -15.51
N SER A 75 -11.94 21.49 -15.74
CA SER A 75 -12.37 22.71 -16.43
C SER A 75 -11.88 23.97 -15.71
N ARG A 76 -11.97 23.99 -14.37
CA ARG A 76 -11.43 25.09 -13.56
C ARG A 76 -9.92 25.22 -13.73
N ALA A 77 -9.16 24.13 -13.65
CA ALA A 77 -7.71 24.16 -13.80
C ALA A 77 -7.30 24.69 -15.19
N GLN A 78 -7.97 24.25 -16.25
CA GLN A 78 -7.76 24.74 -17.62
C GLN A 78 -8.05 26.24 -17.75
N SER A 79 -9.18 26.70 -17.19
CA SER A 79 -9.55 28.12 -17.25
C SER A 79 -8.55 29.06 -16.56
N VAL A 80 -7.84 28.59 -15.54
CA VAL A 80 -6.78 29.34 -14.85
C VAL A 80 -5.49 29.32 -15.67
N ALA A 81 -5.15 28.17 -16.27
CA ALA A 81 -3.98 28.03 -17.12
C ALA A 81 -4.08 28.93 -18.37
N ASP A 82 -5.25 29.00 -19.01
CA ASP A 82 -5.49 29.84 -20.19
C ASP A 82 -5.47 31.34 -19.86
N LYS A 83 -5.84 31.74 -18.64
CA LYS A 83 -5.73 33.14 -18.16
C LYS A 83 -4.32 33.56 -17.78
N SER A 84 -3.42 32.59 -17.55
CA SER A 84 -2.04 32.83 -17.12
C SER A 84 -1.05 32.83 -18.30
N ARG A 85 -1.55 32.73 -19.52
CA ARG A 85 -0.79 32.64 -20.78
C ARG A 85 -1.01 33.90 -21.61
#